data_AF-A0A7W5Y1M8-F1
#
_entry.id   AF-A0A7W5Y1M8-F1
#
_cell.length_a   1.000
_cell.length_b   1.000
_cell.length_c   1.000
_cell.angle_alpha   90.00
_cell.angle_beta   90.00
_cell.angle_gamma   90.00
#
_symmetry.space_group_name_H-M   'P 1'
#
loop_
_entity.id
_entity.type
_entity.pdbx_description
1 polymer ?
#
loop_
_entity_poly.entity_id
_entity_poly.type
_entity_poly.pdbx_seq_one_letter_code
_entity_poly.pdbx_strand_id
1 'polypeptide(L)'
;MSAETQTTVEAAPREQAEARLRPIRWKFPITYAILALISLAVFALLAPAESQTQFRLATSTDFFTIPAITVPSAPTAWVLGLALAVLAALALLRAVQRRRLGVWHPIVFGALFVLAFLVWAGAGRGAVIPLVTVLTGALALSVPLIFGAMCGVVGERSGIINIAIEGQLLAGAFLAAVAASLFTSAYVGLIAAPFAGAAVGALLVWFSVKYHVNQIIVGVVLNVLVIGLTSFLYSTVLTQSPEIWNARQQLPALPIPILSQIPIIGPVMFQPDHPGVPDVCHRHPAADLRVQIPLGAAHALSG
;
A
#
# COMPACT_ATOMS: atom_id res chain seq x y z
N MET A 1 55.74 -17.43 -60.37
CA MET A 1 55.99 -18.47 -59.35
C MET A 1 56.50 -17.76 -58.10
N SER A 2 55.58 -17.20 -57.32
CA SER A 2 55.89 -16.46 -56.09
C SER A 2 55.01 -17.04 -54.99
N ALA A 3 55.66 -17.45 -53.90
CA ALA A 3 55.11 -18.28 -52.84
C ALA A 3 53.99 -17.57 -52.05
N GLU A 4 52.88 -18.28 -51.87
CA GLU A 4 51.79 -17.89 -50.98
C GLU A 4 52.03 -18.58 -49.63
N THR A 5 52.65 -17.87 -48.69
CA THR A 5 52.78 -18.33 -47.31
C THR A 5 51.42 -18.12 -46.62
N GLN A 6 50.60 -19.16 -46.60
CA GLN A 6 49.40 -19.21 -45.77
C GLN A 6 49.81 -19.41 -44.31
N THR A 7 49.76 -18.34 -43.54
CA THR A 7 49.84 -18.39 -42.08
C THR A 7 48.57 -19.05 -41.55
N THR A 8 48.63 -20.33 -41.25
CA THR A 8 47.60 -21.01 -40.46
C THR A 8 47.58 -20.39 -39.07
N VAL A 9 46.57 -19.58 -38.79
CA VAL A 9 46.25 -19.18 -37.42
C VAL A 9 45.78 -20.45 -36.72
N GLU A 10 46.72 -21.09 -36.05
CA GLU A 10 46.48 -22.21 -35.15
C GLU A 10 45.42 -21.78 -34.11
N ALA A 11 44.22 -22.32 -34.28
CA ALA A 11 43.12 -22.09 -33.36
C ALA A 11 43.57 -22.57 -31.97
N ALA A 12 43.78 -21.63 -31.05
CA ALA A 12 44.06 -21.91 -29.65
C ALA A 12 43.15 -23.05 -29.13
N PRO A 13 43.68 -23.99 -28.34
CA PRO A 13 42.95 -25.19 -27.97
C PRO A 13 41.61 -24.82 -27.33
N ARG A 14 40.53 -25.36 -27.89
CA ARG A 14 39.14 -25.27 -27.39
C ARG A 14 38.97 -25.80 -25.95
N GLU A 15 40.05 -26.26 -25.32
CA GLU A 15 40.13 -26.78 -23.95
C GLU A 15 40.06 -25.67 -22.89
N GLN A 16 40.54 -24.45 -23.15
CA GLN A 16 40.46 -23.35 -22.18
C GLN A 16 39.09 -22.66 -22.11
N ALA A 17 38.13 -23.12 -22.93
CA ALA A 17 36.71 -22.83 -22.76
C ALA A 17 36.08 -23.77 -21.72
N GLU A 18 36.86 -24.31 -20.79
CA GLU A 18 36.41 -24.90 -19.53
C GLU A 18 35.36 -24.00 -18.87
N ALA A 19 34.11 -24.37 -19.11
CA ALA A 19 32.97 -24.23 -18.23
C ALA A 19 33.05 -23.05 -17.24
N ARG A 20 32.97 -21.81 -17.75
CA ARG A 20 32.52 -20.68 -16.90
C ARG A 20 31.07 -20.93 -16.50
N LEU A 21 30.88 -21.79 -15.51
CA LEU A 21 29.60 -22.02 -14.89
C LEU A 21 29.10 -20.66 -14.38
N ARG A 22 27.87 -20.29 -14.76
CA ARG A 22 27.28 -19.00 -14.40
C ARG A 22 27.43 -18.74 -12.89
N PRO A 23 27.79 -17.51 -12.48
CA PRO A 23 27.98 -17.17 -11.08
C PRO A 23 26.68 -17.37 -10.29
N ILE A 24 26.81 -17.90 -9.08
CA ILE A 24 25.68 -18.13 -8.16
C ILE A 24 25.15 -16.76 -7.69
N ARG A 25 23.84 -16.56 -7.83
CA ARG A 25 23.17 -15.34 -7.36
C ARG A 25 22.76 -15.49 -5.90
N TRP A 26 23.65 -15.10 -4.98
CA TRP A 26 23.45 -15.23 -3.53
C TRP A 26 22.41 -14.28 -2.93
N LYS A 27 21.96 -13.26 -3.69
CA LYS A 27 21.01 -12.25 -3.20
C LYS A 27 19.73 -12.87 -2.62
N PHE A 28 19.06 -13.75 -3.38
CA PHE A 28 17.78 -14.32 -2.95
C PHE A 28 17.91 -15.24 -1.72
N PRO A 29 18.84 -16.23 -1.68
CA PRO A 29 19.03 -17.05 -0.48
C PRO A 29 19.37 -16.26 0.78
N ILE A 30 20.23 -15.22 0.65
CA ILE A 30 20.59 -14.36 1.77
C ILE A 30 19.36 -13.61 2.29
N THR A 31 18.54 -13.06 1.40
CA THR A 31 17.29 -12.40 1.80
C THR A 31 16.35 -13.34 2.54
N TYR A 32 16.14 -14.57 2.05
CA TYR A 32 15.28 -15.54 2.74
C TYR A 32 15.85 -15.96 4.09
N ALA A 33 17.17 -16.16 4.20
CA ALA A 33 17.82 -16.50 5.46
C ALA A 33 17.67 -15.39 6.51
N ILE A 34 17.88 -14.12 6.12
CA ILE A 34 17.69 -12.96 7.00
C ILE A 34 16.25 -12.87 7.47
N LEU A 35 15.27 -12.97 6.56
CA LEU A 35 13.84 -12.89 6.92
C LEU A 35 13.40 -14.05 7.82
N ALA A 36 13.88 -15.27 7.57
CA ALA A 36 13.61 -16.42 8.43
C ALA A 36 14.22 -16.24 9.83
N LEU A 37 15.44 -15.69 9.91
CA LEU A 37 16.10 -15.40 11.19
C LEU A 37 15.35 -14.32 11.97
N ILE A 38 14.90 -13.25 11.31
CA ILE A 38 14.05 -12.21 11.92
C ILE A 38 12.75 -12.84 12.44
N SER A 39 12.12 -13.71 11.66
CA SER A 39 10.88 -14.38 12.07
C SER A 39 11.07 -15.23 13.33
N LEU A 40 12.16 -16.00 13.42
CA LEU A 40 12.46 -16.78 14.62
C LEU A 40 12.85 -15.91 15.81
N ALA A 41 13.75 -14.95 15.60
CA ALA A 41 14.30 -14.13 16.67
C ALA A 41 13.29 -13.11 17.23
N VAL A 42 12.44 -12.54 16.37
CA VAL A 42 11.48 -11.50 16.76
C VAL A 42 10.09 -12.09 16.93
N PHE A 43 9.55 -12.77 15.91
CA PHE A 43 8.15 -13.18 15.96
C PHE A 43 7.93 -14.39 16.86
N ALA A 44 8.83 -15.37 16.85
CA ALA A 44 8.68 -16.57 17.68
C ALA A 44 9.21 -16.37 19.12
N LEU A 45 10.39 -15.75 19.28
CA LEU A 45 11.01 -15.61 20.60
C LEU A 45 10.36 -14.54 21.49
N LEU A 46 9.88 -13.43 20.92
CA LEU A 46 9.22 -12.34 21.67
C LEU A 46 7.70 -12.49 21.72
N ALA A 47 7.13 -13.62 21.25
CA ALA A 47 5.69 -13.85 21.37
C ALA A 47 5.29 -14.17 22.82
N PRO A 48 4.31 -13.45 23.41
CA PRO A 48 3.81 -13.76 24.74
C PRO A 48 3.21 -15.18 24.81
N ALA A 49 3.67 -15.99 25.77
CA ALA A 49 3.40 -17.43 25.84
C ALA A 49 1.91 -17.81 26.00
N GLU A 50 1.11 -16.96 26.66
CA GLU A 50 -0.32 -17.21 26.91
C GLU A 50 -1.26 -16.29 26.12
N SER A 51 -0.77 -15.71 25.02
CA SER A 51 -1.61 -14.86 24.17
C SER A 51 -2.31 -15.65 23.06
N GLN A 52 -3.53 -15.25 22.76
CA GLN A 52 -4.29 -15.71 21.60
C GLN A 52 -4.42 -14.56 20.60
N THR A 53 -4.21 -14.87 19.32
CA THR A 53 -4.47 -13.93 18.22
C THR A 53 -5.79 -14.31 17.57
N GLN A 54 -6.71 -13.36 17.47
CA GLN A 54 -8.03 -13.58 16.85
C GLN A 54 -8.07 -12.98 15.45
N PHE A 55 -8.28 -13.82 14.43
CA PHE A 55 -8.45 -13.41 13.04
C PHE A 55 -9.93 -13.36 12.69
N ARG A 56 -10.43 -12.18 12.35
CA ARG A 56 -11.82 -12.01 11.88
C ARG A 56 -11.83 -11.95 10.35
N LEU A 57 -12.45 -12.96 9.74
CA LEU A 57 -12.53 -13.12 8.27
C LEU A 57 -13.87 -12.67 7.68
N ALA A 58 -14.95 -12.73 8.45
CA ALA A 58 -16.29 -12.32 8.01
C ALA A 58 -16.80 -11.13 8.82
N THR A 59 -17.63 -10.33 8.18
CA THR A 59 -18.39 -9.26 8.84
C THR A 59 -19.83 -9.73 9.09
N SER A 60 -20.53 -9.10 10.03
CA SER A 60 -21.91 -9.46 10.42
C SER A 60 -22.95 -9.37 9.28
N THR A 61 -22.58 -8.79 8.14
CA THR A 61 -23.41 -8.63 6.94
C THR A 61 -23.16 -9.68 5.85
N ASP A 62 -22.24 -10.62 6.05
CA ASP A 62 -21.90 -11.65 5.07
C ASP A 62 -22.96 -12.77 5.03
N PHE A 63 -23.15 -13.40 3.85
CA PHE A 63 -24.07 -14.53 3.68
C PHE A 63 -23.76 -15.73 4.59
N PHE A 64 -22.49 -15.86 5.00
CA PHE A 64 -22.01 -16.89 5.91
C PHE A 64 -21.26 -16.25 7.08
N THR A 65 -21.74 -16.47 8.30
CA THR A 65 -21.03 -16.05 9.52
C THR A 65 -19.85 -16.98 9.77
N ILE A 66 -18.64 -16.55 9.41
CA ILE A 66 -17.41 -17.28 9.73
C ILE A 66 -16.96 -16.84 11.15
N PRO A 67 -16.92 -17.75 12.14
CA PRO A 67 -16.45 -17.41 13.47
C PRO A 67 -14.99 -16.95 13.43
N ALA A 68 -14.62 -16.02 14.31
CA ALA A 68 -13.25 -15.57 14.41
C ALA A 68 -12.34 -16.75 14.74
N ILE A 69 -11.28 -16.94 13.95
CA ILE A 69 -10.32 -18.01 14.16
C ILE A 69 -9.37 -17.56 15.26
N THR A 70 -9.40 -18.23 16.40
CA THR A 70 -8.50 -17.99 17.52
C THR A 70 -7.32 -18.93 17.42
N VAL A 71 -6.11 -18.37 17.40
CA VAL A 71 -4.89 -19.15 17.25
C VAL A 71 -3.94 -18.82 18.40
N PRO A 72 -3.37 -19.81 19.11
CA PRO A 72 -2.39 -19.53 20.15
C PRO A 72 -1.13 -18.90 19.52
N SER A 73 -0.77 -17.69 19.96
CA SER A 73 0.17 -16.83 19.24
C SER A 73 1.60 -17.38 19.27
N ALA A 74 2.07 -17.81 20.44
CA ALA A 74 3.42 -18.34 20.63
C ALA A 74 3.72 -19.61 19.81
N PRO A 75 2.97 -20.73 19.95
CA PRO A 75 3.29 -21.94 19.19
C PRO A 75 3.13 -21.75 17.69
N THR A 76 2.19 -20.91 17.26
CA THR A 76 1.98 -20.63 15.84
C THR A 76 3.12 -19.82 15.25
N ALA A 77 3.63 -18.83 15.97
CA ALA A 77 4.82 -18.07 15.56
C ALA A 77 6.05 -18.99 15.42
N TRP A 78 6.23 -19.96 16.33
CA TRP A 78 7.29 -20.98 16.22
C TRP A 78 7.12 -21.88 15.00
N VAL A 79 5.93 -22.42 14.76
CA VAL A 79 5.66 -23.29 13.60
C VAL A 79 5.94 -22.55 12.29
N LEU A 80 5.48 -21.31 12.17
CA LEU A 80 5.70 -20.50 10.96
C LEU A 80 7.17 -20.09 10.80
N GLY A 81 7.85 -19.72 11.88
CA GLY A 81 9.28 -19.41 11.88
C GLY A 81 10.13 -20.60 11.44
N LEU A 82 9.81 -21.80 11.93
CA LEU A 82 10.47 -23.04 11.52
C LEU A 82 10.19 -23.36 10.05
N ALA A 83 8.94 -23.20 9.58
CA ALA A 83 8.60 -23.39 8.17
C ALA A 83 9.37 -22.43 7.25
N LEU A 84 9.51 -21.16 7.66
CA LEU A 84 10.33 -20.17 6.95
C LEU A 84 11.82 -20.54 6.94
N ALA A 85 12.35 -21.06 8.05
CA ALA A 85 13.72 -21.54 8.12
C ALA A 85 13.97 -22.73 7.18
N VAL A 86 13.03 -23.68 7.10
CA VAL A 86 13.08 -24.79 6.14
C VAL A 86 13.06 -24.28 4.70
N LEU A 87 12.18 -23.33 4.37
CA LEU A 87 12.14 -22.74 3.03
C LEU A 87 13.43 -21.97 2.69
N ALA A 88 13.99 -21.23 3.64
CA ALA A 88 15.27 -20.54 3.47
C ALA A 88 16.42 -21.53 3.25
N ALA A 89 16.45 -22.63 4.00
CA ALA A 89 17.43 -23.71 3.82
C ALA A 89 17.27 -24.37 2.43
N LEU A 90 16.04 -24.65 1.98
CA LEU A 90 15.77 -25.15 0.63
C LEU A 90 16.23 -24.18 -0.46
N ALA A 91 16.05 -22.87 -0.25
CA ALA A 91 16.54 -21.86 -1.18
C ALA A 91 18.08 -21.83 -1.24
N LEU A 92 18.75 -21.97 -0.09
CA LEU A 92 20.20 -22.06 0.01
C LEU A 92 20.74 -23.32 -0.67
N LEU A 93 20.16 -24.49 -0.37
CA LEU A 93 20.51 -25.77 -0.98
C LEU A 93 20.33 -25.73 -2.50
N ARG A 94 19.20 -25.20 -2.99
CA ARG A 94 18.98 -25.08 -4.44
C ARG A 94 19.90 -24.06 -5.10
N ALA A 95 20.30 -23.00 -4.39
CA ALA A 95 21.30 -22.06 -4.89
C ALA A 95 22.69 -22.69 -5.00
N VAL A 96 23.11 -23.47 -4.00
CA VAL A 96 24.36 -24.25 -4.03
C VAL A 96 24.32 -25.31 -5.13
N GLN A 97 23.19 -26.00 -5.30
CA GLN A 97 22.93 -26.96 -6.37
C GLN A 97 22.68 -26.31 -7.74
N ARG A 98 22.73 -24.97 -7.83
CA ARG A 98 22.52 -24.18 -9.07
C ARG A 98 21.19 -24.47 -9.79
N ARG A 99 20.16 -24.88 -9.04
CA ARG A 99 18.81 -25.11 -9.54
C ARG A 99 17.96 -23.84 -9.40
N ARG A 100 17.12 -23.57 -10.40
CA ARG A 100 16.16 -22.46 -10.32
C ARG A 100 15.05 -22.80 -9.34
N LEU A 101 14.67 -21.82 -8.51
CA LEU A 101 13.43 -21.90 -7.75
C LEU A 101 12.27 -21.47 -8.66
N GLY A 102 11.13 -22.16 -8.54
CA GLY A 102 9.91 -21.80 -9.24
C GLY A 102 9.29 -20.53 -8.66
N VAL A 103 8.39 -19.91 -9.43
CA VAL A 103 7.67 -18.68 -9.04
C VAL A 103 6.86 -18.86 -7.73
N TRP A 104 6.49 -20.10 -7.39
CA TRP A 104 5.77 -20.43 -6.16
C TRP A 104 6.57 -20.12 -4.88
N HIS A 105 7.90 -20.25 -4.91
CA HIS A 105 8.72 -20.14 -3.69
C HIS A 105 8.64 -18.76 -3.04
N PRO A 106 8.89 -17.64 -3.75
CA PRO A 106 8.74 -16.31 -3.16
C PRO A 106 7.32 -16.02 -2.68
N ILE A 107 6.29 -16.55 -3.36
CA ILE A 107 4.89 -16.38 -2.98
C ILE A 107 4.61 -17.07 -1.63
N VAL A 108 4.98 -18.35 -1.51
CA VAL A 108 4.76 -19.12 -0.28
C VAL A 108 5.59 -18.54 0.88
N PHE A 109 6.86 -18.20 0.63
CA PHE A 109 7.71 -17.60 1.65
C PHE A 109 7.14 -16.27 2.15
N GLY A 110 6.74 -15.39 1.23
CA GLY A 110 6.14 -14.10 1.58
C GLY A 110 4.83 -14.25 2.36
N ALA A 111 3.95 -15.16 1.94
CA ALA A 111 2.68 -15.42 2.63
C ALA A 111 2.89 -15.92 4.07
N LEU A 112 3.81 -16.87 4.27
CA LEU A 112 4.13 -17.37 5.61
C LEU A 112 4.80 -16.29 6.48
N PHE A 113 5.65 -15.46 5.90
CA PHE A 113 6.29 -14.35 6.62
C PHE A 113 5.27 -13.32 7.10
N VAL A 114 4.34 -12.92 6.23
CA VAL A 114 3.25 -12.00 6.60
C VAL A 114 2.36 -12.61 7.66
N LEU A 115 2.02 -13.91 7.56
CA LEU A 115 1.21 -14.59 8.55
C LEU A 115 1.92 -14.66 9.92
N ALA A 116 3.22 -14.98 9.94
CA ALA A 116 4.03 -14.96 11.17
C ALA A 116 4.05 -13.58 11.81
N PHE A 117 4.24 -12.54 10.99
CA PHE A 117 4.20 -11.15 11.44
C PHE A 117 2.82 -10.78 12.02
N LEU A 118 1.72 -11.12 11.35
CA LEU A 118 0.37 -10.81 11.83
C LEU A 118 0.03 -11.54 13.13
N VAL A 119 0.42 -12.81 13.25
CA VAL A 119 0.23 -13.59 14.49
C VAL A 119 0.93 -12.91 15.66
N TRP A 120 2.19 -12.50 15.47
CA TRP A 120 2.96 -11.79 16.50
C TRP A 120 2.43 -10.37 16.76
N ALA A 121 2.01 -9.65 15.72
CA ALA A 121 1.48 -8.29 15.85
C ALA A 121 0.16 -8.24 16.66
N GLY A 122 -0.68 -9.27 16.57
CA GLY A 122 -1.89 -9.40 17.40
C GLY A 122 -1.64 -9.95 18.81
N ALA A 123 -0.46 -10.53 19.05
CA ALA A 123 -0.15 -11.22 20.29
C ALA A 123 -0.14 -10.25 21.49
N GLY A 124 -0.87 -10.60 22.54
CA GLY A 124 -0.89 -9.88 23.82
C GLY A 124 -1.68 -8.56 23.82
N ARG A 125 -2.32 -8.19 22.71
CA ARG A 125 -3.05 -6.90 22.59
C ARG A 125 -4.56 -7.02 22.78
N GLY A 126 -5.10 -8.23 22.93
CA GLY A 126 -6.57 -8.47 22.88
C GLY A 126 -7.21 -7.98 21.56
N ALA A 127 -6.38 -7.63 20.57
CA ALA A 127 -6.78 -7.00 19.34
C ALA A 127 -7.22 -8.09 18.36
N VAL A 128 -8.48 -8.02 17.96
CA VAL A 128 -8.97 -8.77 16.80
C VAL A 128 -8.33 -8.15 15.57
N ILE A 129 -7.66 -8.95 14.74
CA ILE A 129 -7.13 -8.49 13.46
C ILE A 129 -8.23 -8.71 12.40
N PRO A 130 -8.97 -7.66 11.98
CA PRO A 130 -9.90 -7.76 10.88
C PRO A 130 -9.11 -7.91 9.57
N LEU A 131 -9.07 -9.12 9.04
CA LEU A 131 -8.33 -9.41 7.82
C LEU A 131 -8.90 -8.61 6.64
N VAL A 132 -10.22 -8.42 6.64
CA VAL A 132 -10.95 -7.57 5.69
C VAL A 132 -10.39 -6.15 5.66
N THR A 133 -10.20 -5.49 6.81
CA THR A 133 -9.70 -4.10 6.86
C THR A 133 -8.26 -4.00 6.37
N VAL A 134 -7.41 -4.96 6.75
CA VAL A 134 -6.01 -4.99 6.28
C VAL A 134 -5.95 -5.16 4.76
N LEU A 135 -6.76 -6.07 4.20
CA LEU A 135 -6.84 -6.28 2.75
C LEU A 135 -7.42 -5.07 2.02
N THR A 136 -8.47 -4.46 2.57
CA THR A 136 -9.10 -3.26 1.99
C THR A 136 -8.11 -2.09 1.97
N GLY A 137 -7.36 -1.86 3.06
CA GLY A 137 -6.32 -0.84 3.13
C GLY A 137 -5.15 -1.13 2.17
N ALA A 138 -4.73 -2.39 2.07
CA ALA A 138 -3.72 -2.79 1.10
C ALA A 138 -4.16 -2.51 -0.36
N LEU A 139 -5.42 -2.81 -0.70
CA LEU A 139 -5.97 -2.50 -2.01
C LEU A 139 -6.07 -0.99 -2.24
N ALA A 140 -6.57 -0.23 -1.26
CA ALA A 140 -6.72 1.22 -1.35
C ALA A 140 -5.39 1.93 -1.64
N LEU A 141 -4.28 1.47 -1.04
CA LEU A 141 -2.94 2.01 -1.33
C LEU A 141 -2.34 1.46 -2.62
N SER A 142 -2.62 0.20 -2.97
CA SER A 142 -2.07 -0.41 -4.18
C SER A 142 -2.59 0.22 -5.47
N VAL A 143 -3.84 0.68 -5.49
CA VAL A 143 -4.48 1.25 -6.69
C VAL A 143 -3.75 2.52 -7.17
N PRO A 144 -3.54 3.58 -6.35
CA PRO A 144 -2.75 4.73 -6.76
C PRO A 144 -1.31 4.37 -7.17
N LEU A 145 -0.69 3.39 -6.51
CA LEU A 145 0.66 2.94 -6.85
C LEU A 145 0.73 2.26 -8.21
N ILE A 146 -0.25 1.41 -8.55
CA ILE A 146 -0.32 0.75 -9.87
C ILE A 146 -0.55 1.79 -10.97
N PHE A 147 -1.51 2.70 -10.78
CA PHE A 147 -1.74 3.79 -11.73
C PHE A 147 -0.51 4.71 -11.86
N GLY A 148 0.18 4.95 -10.74
CA GLY A 148 1.43 5.68 -10.71
C GLY A 148 2.52 5.00 -11.54
N ALA A 149 2.75 3.71 -11.30
CA ALA A 149 3.71 2.91 -12.06
C ALA A 149 3.38 2.86 -13.55
N MET A 150 2.09 2.70 -13.90
CA MET A 150 1.64 2.74 -15.29
C MET A 150 1.93 4.09 -15.96
N CYS A 151 1.69 5.20 -15.27
CA CYS A 151 2.03 6.53 -15.78
C CYS A 151 3.55 6.67 -16.02
N GLY A 152 4.39 6.15 -15.12
CA GLY A 152 5.83 6.10 -15.32
C GLY A 152 6.25 5.35 -16.58
N VAL A 153 5.70 4.15 -16.81
CA VAL A 153 5.98 3.35 -18.02
C VAL A 153 5.57 4.07 -19.30
N VAL A 154 4.44 4.79 -19.29
CA VAL A 154 3.99 5.60 -20.44
C VAL A 154 4.93 6.79 -20.67
N GLY A 155 5.38 7.46 -19.60
CA GLY A 155 6.33 8.58 -19.68
C GLY A 155 7.70 8.17 -20.21
N GLU A 156 8.23 7.03 -19.75
CA GLU A 156 9.49 6.49 -20.25
C GLU A 156 9.44 6.22 -21.77
N ARG A 157 8.28 5.76 -22.28
CA ARG A 157 8.08 5.55 -23.72
C ARG A 157 8.05 6.85 -24.53
N SER A 158 7.62 7.97 -23.93
CA SER A 158 7.64 9.29 -24.58
C SER A 158 8.95 10.04 -24.37
N GLY A 159 9.93 9.44 -23.66
CA GLY A 159 11.22 10.05 -23.38
C GLY A 159 11.21 11.05 -22.22
N ILE A 160 10.15 11.06 -21.41
CA ILE A 160 10.01 11.95 -20.25
C ILE A 160 9.91 11.13 -18.97
N ILE A 161 10.91 11.26 -18.10
CA ILE A 161 10.93 10.60 -16.79
C ILE A 161 10.09 11.44 -15.82
N ASN A 162 8.92 10.93 -15.45
CA ASN A 162 7.99 11.63 -14.56
C ASN A 162 8.29 11.35 -13.08
N ILE A 163 9.21 12.12 -12.48
CA ILE A 163 9.52 12.07 -11.04
C ILE A 163 8.50 12.83 -10.19
N ALA A 164 7.67 13.71 -10.80
CA ALA A 164 6.70 14.55 -10.11
C ALA A 164 5.36 13.85 -9.78
N ILE A 165 5.31 12.52 -9.85
CA ILE A 165 4.05 11.78 -9.85
C ILE A 165 3.31 11.82 -8.51
N GLU A 166 4.04 11.83 -7.40
CA GLU A 166 3.45 11.97 -6.06
C GLU A 166 2.74 13.32 -5.92
N GLY A 167 3.37 14.40 -6.41
CA GLY A 167 2.76 15.72 -6.49
C GLY A 167 1.55 15.74 -7.41
N GLN A 168 1.59 15.08 -8.58
CA GLN A 168 0.43 15.00 -9.48
C GLN A 168 -0.77 14.32 -8.82
N LEU A 169 -0.54 13.20 -8.12
CA LEU A 169 -1.60 12.50 -7.37
C LEU A 169 -2.15 13.36 -6.23
N LEU A 170 -1.27 14.04 -5.49
CA LEU A 170 -1.66 14.90 -4.37
C LEU A 170 -2.45 16.14 -4.84
N ALA A 171 -2.01 16.80 -5.90
CA ALA A 171 -2.72 17.93 -6.51
C ALA A 171 -4.09 17.48 -7.04
N GLY A 172 -4.16 16.31 -7.69
CA GLY A 172 -5.41 15.70 -8.12
C GLY A 172 -6.37 15.44 -6.97
N ALA A 173 -5.89 14.80 -5.89
CA ALA A 173 -6.68 14.54 -4.70
C ALA A 173 -7.20 15.82 -4.04
N PHE A 174 -6.36 16.84 -3.92
CA PHE A 174 -6.75 18.15 -3.38
C PHE A 174 -7.84 18.81 -4.23
N LEU A 175 -7.66 18.89 -5.55
CA LEU A 175 -8.64 19.50 -6.43
C LEU A 175 -9.95 18.70 -6.47
N ALA A 176 -9.88 17.37 -6.42
CA ALA A 176 -11.07 16.51 -6.33
C ALA A 176 -11.87 16.80 -5.06
N ALA A 177 -11.22 16.91 -3.90
CA ALA A 177 -11.88 17.23 -2.63
C ALA A 177 -12.56 18.61 -2.67
N VAL A 178 -11.86 19.63 -3.15
CA VAL A 178 -12.40 21.00 -3.27
C VAL A 178 -13.56 21.05 -4.25
N ALA A 179 -13.39 20.52 -5.47
CA ALA A 179 -14.43 20.55 -6.49
C ALA A 179 -15.65 19.71 -6.08
N ALA A 180 -15.45 18.53 -5.49
CA ALA A 180 -16.57 17.73 -5.00
C ALA A 180 -17.34 18.46 -3.90
N SER A 181 -16.66 19.13 -2.98
CA SER A 181 -17.29 19.90 -1.89
C SER A 181 -18.12 21.06 -2.44
N LEU A 182 -17.55 21.86 -3.34
CA LEU A 182 -18.22 23.04 -3.93
C LEU A 182 -19.47 22.69 -4.73
N PHE A 183 -19.42 21.60 -5.49
CA PHE A 183 -20.53 21.18 -6.34
C PHE A 183 -21.42 20.12 -5.69
N THR A 184 -21.16 19.75 -4.43
CA THR A 184 -21.86 18.68 -3.70
C THR A 184 -21.99 17.38 -4.51
N SER A 185 -20.94 17.05 -5.29
CA SER A 185 -20.97 15.94 -6.24
C SER A 185 -19.59 15.30 -6.39
N ALA A 186 -19.48 14.05 -5.97
CA ALA A 186 -18.25 13.26 -6.09
C ALA A 186 -17.79 13.08 -7.54
N TYR A 187 -18.72 13.05 -8.49
CA TYR A 187 -18.42 12.94 -9.92
C TYR A 187 -17.70 14.17 -10.48
N VAL A 188 -18.04 15.36 -9.98
CA VAL A 188 -17.35 16.59 -10.39
C VAL A 188 -15.91 16.57 -9.90
N GLY A 189 -15.67 16.14 -8.66
CA GLY A 189 -14.32 15.93 -8.14
C GLY A 189 -13.52 14.92 -8.96
N LEU A 190 -14.13 13.80 -9.35
CA LEU A 190 -13.52 12.78 -10.19
C LEU A 190 -13.06 13.34 -11.54
N ILE A 191 -13.87 14.18 -12.18
CA ILE A 191 -13.53 14.82 -13.46
C ILE A 191 -12.49 15.92 -13.27
N ALA A 192 -12.52 16.64 -12.15
CA ALA A 192 -11.58 17.73 -11.86
C ALA A 192 -10.16 17.24 -11.56
N ALA A 193 -10.00 16.12 -10.86
CA ALA A 193 -8.71 15.58 -10.43
C ALA A 193 -7.64 15.48 -11.55
N PRO A 194 -7.95 14.87 -12.72
CA PRO A 194 -6.98 14.75 -13.81
C PRO A 194 -6.42 16.08 -14.29
N PHE A 195 -7.19 17.18 -14.24
CA PHE A 195 -6.72 18.50 -14.68
C PHE A 195 -5.64 19.07 -13.75
N ALA A 196 -5.75 18.87 -12.44
CA ALA A 196 -4.69 19.28 -11.52
C ALA A 196 -3.40 18.46 -11.73
N GLY A 197 -3.53 17.14 -11.88
CA GLY A 197 -2.38 16.28 -12.20
C GLY A 197 -1.73 16.66 -13.54
N ALA A 198 -2.55 16.91 -14.56
CA ALA A 198 -2.08 17.35 -15.87
C ALA A 198 -1.41 18.73 -15.81
N ALA A 199 -1.89 19.66 -14.99
CA ALA A 199 -1.25 20.97 -14.80
C ALA A 199 0.16 20.82 -14.21
N VAL A 200 0.34 19.99 -13.18
CA VAL A 200 1.66 19.70 -12.60
C VAL A 200 2.56 18.99 -13.61
N GLY A 201 2.03 18.03 -14.38
CA GLY A 201 2.77 17.37 -15.45
C GLY A 201 3.17 18.30 -16.60
N ALA A 202 2.29 19.22 -16.98
CA ALA A 202 2.59 20.24 -17.97
C ALA A 202 3.71 21.16 -17.49
N LEU A 203 3.73 21.50 -16.20
CA LEU A 203 4.80 22.31 -15.61
C LEU A 203 6.16 21.58 -15.64
N LEU A 204 6.18 20.29 -15.30
CA LEU A 204 7.38 19.45 -15.42
C LEU A 204 7.92 19.47 -16.86
N VAL A 205 7.06 19.18 -17.83
CA VAL A 205 7.43 19.14 -19.26
C VAL A 205 7.86 20.51 -19.75
N TRP A 206 7.17 21.58 -19.35
CA TRP A 206 7.52 22.94 -19.72
C TRP A 206 8.94 23.27 -19.26
N PHE A 207 9.29 22.99 -18.00
CA PHE A 207 10.65 23.23 -17.50
C PHE A 207 11.69 22.33 -18.15
N SER A 208 11.41 21.04 -18.29
CA SER A 208 12.40 20.11 -18.82
C SER A 208 12.64 20.27 -20.32
N VAL A 209 11.59 20.55 -21.11
CA VAL A 209 11.69 20.63 -22.58
C VAL A 209 12.08 22.04 -23.02
N LYS A 210 11.43 23.09 -22.50
CA LYS A 210 11.72 24.46 -22.94
C LYS A 210 13.06 24.96 -22.39
N TYR A 211 13.31 24.72 -21.11
CA TYR A 211 14.48 25.24 -20.41
C TYR A 211 15.61 24.20 -20.27
N HIS A 212 15.45 23.00 -20.82
CA HIS A 212 16.48 21.95 -20.83
C HIS A 212 16.99 21.59 -19.42
N VAL A 213 16.12 21.74 -18.41
CA VAL A 213 16.46 21.41 -17.02
C VAL A 213 16.33 19.90 -16.80
N ASN A 214 17.18 19.34 -15.95
CA ASN A 214 17.11 17.94 -15.57
C ASN A 214 15.74 17.60 -14.93
N GLN A 215 15.03 16.66 -15.56
CA GLN A 215 13.70 16.18 -15.17
C GLN A 215 13.65 15.67 -13.72
N ILE A 216 14.74 15.08 -13.22
CA ILE A 216 14.82 14.60 -11.83
C ILE A 216 14.79 15.77 -10.86
N ILE A 217 15.57 16.82 -11.12
CA ILE A 217 15.67 17.99 -10.23
C ILE A 217 14.34 18.74 -10.22
N VAL A 218 13.78 19.03 -11.41
CA VAL A 218 12.47 19.69 -11.52
C VAL A 218 11.39 18.86 -10.85
N GLY A 219 11.38 17.53 -11.06
CA GLY A 219 10.38 16.64 -10.49
C GLY A 219 10.38 16.62 -8.97
N VAL A 220 11.56 16.53 -8.34
CA VAL A 220 11.68 16.61 -6.87
C VAL A 220 11.20 17.95 -6.35
N VAL A 221 11.59 19.06 -6.99
CA VAL A 221 11.16 20.41 -6.60
C VAL A 221 9.64 20.56 -6.74
N LEU A 222 9.05 20.05 -7.82
CA LEU A 222 7.60 20.10 -8.03
C LEU A 222 6.84 19.28 -7.00
N ASN A 223 7.32 18.09 -6.61
CA ASN A 223 6.70 17.32 -5.52
C ASN A 223 6.71 18.11 -4.22
N VAL A 224 7.85 18.67 -3.82
CA VAL A 224 7.97 19.46 -2.59
C VAL A 224 7.07 20.69 -2.64
N LEU A 225 7.03 21.39 -3.78
CA LEU A 225 6.16 22.53 -3.99
C LEU A 225 4.68 22.15 -3.82
N VAL A 226 4.24 21.06 -4.45
CA VAL A 226 2.84 20.62 -4.37
C VAL A 226 2.49 20.16 -2.97
N ILE A 227 3.37 19.42 -2.29
CA ILE A 227 3.18 19.02 -0.89
C ILE A 227 3.02 20.25 -0.01
N GLY A 228 3.91 21.24 -0.14
CA GLY A 228 3.85 22.49 0.61
C GLY A 228 2.58 23.29 0.33
N LEU A 229 2.23 23.45 -0.95
CA LEU A 229 1.05 24.21 -1.38
C LEU A 229 -0.25 23.56 -0.91
N THR A 230 -0.41 22.26 -1.12
CA THR A 230 -1.62 21.54 -0.71
C THR A 230 -1.75 21.49 0.81
N SER A 231 -0.64 21.33 1.54
CA SER A 231 -0.64 21.37 3.01
C SER A 231 -1.03 22.76 3.54
N PHE A 232 -0.48 23.83 2.94
CA PHE A 232 -0.81 25.21 3.31
C PHE A 232 -2.27 25.56 3.01
N LEU A 233 -2.75 25.21 1.81
CA LEU A 233 -4.15 25.46 1.44
C LEU A 233 -5.12 24.63 2.27
N TYR A 234 -4.74 23.38 2.61
CA TYR A 234 -5.53 22.57 3.51
C TYR A 234 -5.68 23.23 4.89
N SER A 235 -4.55 23.64 5.50
CA SER A 235 -4.55 24.22 6.84
C SER A 235 -5.12 25.63 6.93
N THR A 236 -5.15 26.37 5.83
CA THR A 236 -5.63 27.77 5.78
C THR A 236 -7.07 27.87 5.27
N VAL A 237 -7.46 27.09 4.26
CA VAL A 237 -8.77 27.22 3.60
C VAL A 237 -9.71 26.11 4.04
N LEU A 238 -9.28 24.85 3.94
CA LEU A 238 -10.17 23.70 4.14
C LEU A 238 -10.57 23.51 5.61
N THR A 239 -9.69 23.87 6.55
CA THR A 239 -9.96 23.79 8.00
C THR A 239 -10.85 24.93 8.51
N GLN A 240 -10.84 26.11 7.87
CA GLN A 240 -11.63 27.26 8.31
C GLN A 240 -13.13 27.10 8.03
N SER A 241 -13.49 26.42 6.95
CA SER A 241 -14.89 26.12 6.62
C SER A 241 -15.02 24.73 6.01
N PRO A 242 -14.95 23.67 6.84
CA PRO A 242 -14.95 22.29 6.36
C PRO A 242 -16.22 21.94 5.58
N GLU A 243 -17.37 22.50 5.94
CA GLU A 243 -18.65 22.22 5.27
C GLU A 243 -18.69 22.70 3.81
N ILE A 244 -17.87 23.68 3.43
CA ILE A 244 -17.87 24.26 2.08
C ILE A 244 -16.69 23.71 1.27
N TRP A 245 -15.51 23.61 1.88
CA TRP A 245 -14.26 23.33 1.17
C TRP A 245 -13.75 21.89 1.34
N ASN A 246 -14.27 21.16 2.33
CA ASN A 246 -13.80 19.81 2.68
C ASN A 246 -14.95 18.90 3.10
N ALA A 247 -16.13 19.09 2.48
CA ALA A 247 -17.27 18.24 2.73
C ALA A 247 -17.02 16.88 2.09
N ARG A 248 -17.11 15.82 2.89
CA ARG A 248 -16.90 14.45 2.41
C ARG A 248 -18.01 14.11 1.39
N GLN A 249 -17.63 14.02 0.12
CA GLN A 249 -18.48 13.52 -0.96
C GLN A 249 -17.96 12.16 -1.41
N GLN A 250 -18.72 11.11 -1.13
CA GLN A 250 -18.36 9.74 -1.51
C GLN A 250 -19.06 9.36 -2.81
N LEU A 251 -18.35 8.59 -3.65
CA LEU A 251 -19.00 7.90 -4.75
C LEU A 251 -19.92 6.82 -4.15
N PRO A 252 -21.16 6.67 -4.66
CA PRO A 252 -22.05 5.64 -4.17
C PRO A 252 -21.41 4.27 -4.41
N ALA A 253 -21.44 3.40 -3.39
CA ALA A 253 -21.07 2.01 -3.58
C ALA A 253 -22.00 1.40 -4.63
N LEU A 254 -21.43 0.78 -5.67
CA LEU A 254 -22.16 0.06 -6.70
C LEU A 254 -22.09 -1.44 -6.39
N PRO A 255 -23.00 -1.99 -5.56
CA PRO A 255 -22.96 -3.40 -5.21
C PRO A 255 -23.34 -4.23 -6.43
N ILE A 256 -22.38 -5.00 -6.95
CA ILE A 256 -22.69 -6.03 -7.95
C ILE A 256 -23.41 -7.17 -7.20
N PRO A 257 -24.65 -7.53 -7.59
CA PRO A 257 -25.38 -8.63 -6.96
C PRO A 257 -24.53 -9.91 -6.96
N ILE A 258 -24.63 -10.73 -5.91
CA ILE A 258 -23.86 -11.96 -5.68
C ILE A 258 -22.40 -11.70 -5.28
N LEU A 259 -21.67 -10.83 -5.98
CA LEU A 259 -20.24 -10.61 -5.70
C LEU A 259 -20.00 -9.81 -4.41
N SER A 260 -20.90 -8.90 -4.07
CA SER A 260 -20.86 -8.13 -2.81
C SER A 260 -21.15 -8.96 -1.55
N GLN A 261 -21.69 -10.16 -1.72
CA GLN A 261 -22.17 -11.02 -0.62
C GLN A 261 -21.17 -12.11 -0.23
N ILE A 262 -20.10 -12.28 -1.01
CA ILE A 262 -19.08 -13.31 -0.76
C ILE A 262 -18.23 -12.88 0.45
N PRO A 263 -18.05 -13.73 1.47
CA PRO A 263 -17.18 -13.42 2.62
C PRO A 263 -15.78 -13.06 2.14
N ILE A 264 -15.14 -12.11 2.82
CA ILE A 264 -13.82 -11.55 2.46
C ILE A 264 -13.87 -10.71 1.16
N ILE A 265 -14.28 -11.28 0.02
CA ILE A 265 -14.22 -10.61 -1.29
C ILE A 265 -15.20 -9.42 -1.39
N GLY A 266 -16.46 -9.66 -1.00
CA GLY A 266 -17.53 -8.67 -1.06
C GLY A 266 -17.20 -7.43 -0.22
N PRO A 267 -16.91 -7.58 1.08
CA PRO A 267 -16.51 -6.47 1.93
C PRO A 267 -15.26 -5.74 1.44
N VAL A 268 -14.23 -6.49 0.99
CA VAL A 268 -12.95 -5.89 0.54
C VAL A 268 -13.12 -5.04 -0.73
N MET A 269 -14.02 -5.40 -1.64
CA MET A 269 -14.19 -4.70 -2.92
C MET A 269 -15.34 -3.70 -2.95
N PHE A 270 -16.43 -3.95 -2.22
CA PHE A 270 -17.69 -3.20 -2.35
C PHE A 270 -18.09 -2.43 -1.09
N GLN A 271 -17.38 -2.61 0.03
CA GLN A 271 -17.65 -1.90 1.28
C GLN A 271 -16.35 -1.32 1.85
N PRO A 272 -15.78 -0.27 1.23
CA PRO A 272 -14.62 0.43 1.78
C PRO A 272 -14.87 0.96 3.20
N ASP A 273 -16.14 1.28 3.50
CA ASP A 273 -16.58 1.87 4.76
C ASP A 273 -17.39 0.83 5.57
N HIS A 274 -16.71 0.00 6.36
CA HIS A 274 -17.37 -0.79 7.41
C HIS A 274 -16.88 -0.31 8.80
N PRO A 275 -17.78 -0.08 9.77
CA PRO A 275 -17.46 0.53 11.05
C PRO A 275 -16.86 -0.52 12.00
N GLY A 276 -15.53 -0.64 11.96
CA GLY A 276 -14.73 -1.20 13.06
C GLY A 276 -13.98 -0.13 13.85
N VAL A 277 -13.99 1.11 13.35
CA VAL A 277 -13.47 2.31 14.00
C VAL A 277 -14.68 3.23 14.16
N PRO A 278 -15.03 3.67 15.38
CA PRO A 278 -16.13 4.62 15.55
C PRO A 278 -15.85 5.85 14.68
N ASP A 279 -16.83 6.25 13.87
CA ASP A 279 -16.80 7.49 13.09
C ASP A 279 -16.60 8.68 14.03
N VAL A 280 -15.34 9.08 14.21
CA VAL A 280 -14.97 10.27 14.99
C VAL A 280 -15.50 11.55 14.34
N CYS A 281 -15.94 11.48 13.07
CA CYS A 281 -16.50 12.63 12.34
C CYS A 281 -17.99 12.91 12.62
N HIS A 282 -18.72 12.06 13.35
CA HIS A 282 -20.15 12.30 13.64
C HIS A 282 -20.49 12.43 15.13
N ARG A 283 -19.52 12.46 16.04
CA ARG A 283 -19.75 12.83 17.44
C ARG A 283 -19.17 14.19 17.76
N HIS A 284 -19.89 15.25 17.41
CA HIS A 284 -19.82 16.48 18.18
C HIS A 284 -20.93 16.42 19.25
N PRO A 285 -20.61 16.21 20.54
CA PRO A 285 -21.59 16.25 21.62
C PRO A 285 -21.98 17.69 22.01
N ALA A 286 -21.96 18.62 21.06
CA ALA A 286 -22.23 20.04 21.30
C ALA A 286 -23.58 20.52 20.73
N ALA A 287 -24.25 19.72 19.89
CA ALA A 287 -25.53 20.08 19.28
C ALA A 287 -26.76 19.66 20.10
N ASP A 288 -26.63 18.72 21.03
CA ASP A 288 -27.76 18.19 21.83
C ASP A 288 -27.94 18.87 23.20
N LEU A 289 -27.08 19.83 23.57
CA LEU A 289 -27.13 20.49 24.89
C LEU A 289 -27.83 21.86 24.87
N ARG A 290 -28.70 22.14 23.89
CA ARG A 290 -29.44 23.41 23.78
C ARG A 290 -30.97 23.30 23.76
N VAL A 291 -31.54 22.12 24.04
CA VAL A 291 -33.02 21.93 24.08
C VAL A 291 -33.55 21.52 25.47
N GLN A 292 -32.69 21.33 26.47
CA GLN A 292 -33.11 20.93 27.83
C GLN A 292 -32.75 21.96 28.91
N ILE A 293 -33.19 23.21 28.77
CA ILE A 293 -33.28 24.13 29.92
C ILE A 293 -34.77 24.40 30.16
N PRO A 294 -35.36 23.96 31.30
CA PRO A 294 -36.72 24.32 31.64
C PRO A 294 -36.77 25.84 31.90
N LEU A 295 -37.61 26.55 31.14
CA LEU A 295 -38.04 27.91 31.43
C LEU A 295 -38.75 27.92 32.79
N GLY A 296 -38.01 28.16 33.88
CA GLY A 296 -38.58 28.10 35.23
C GLY A 296 -37.71 28.68 36.36
N ALA A 297 -36.71 29.50 36.07
CA ALA A 297 -35.81 30.04 37.10
C ALA A 297 -35.47 31.54 36.93
N ALA A 298 -36.42 32.35 36.49
CA ALA A 298 -36.25 33.82 36.35
C ALA A 298 -37.08 34.62 37.39
N HIS A 299 -37.24 34.11 38.61
CA HIS A 299 -38.02 34.81 39.66
C HIS A 299 -37.45 34.78 41.07
N ALA A 300 -36.17 34.47 41.24
CA ALA A 300 -35.50 34.60 42.52
C ALA A 300 -34.13 35.22 42.29
N LEU A 301 -34.04 36.54 42.42
CA LEU A 301 -32.88 37.34 42.84
C LEU A 301 -33.29 38.83 42.71
N SER A 302 -34.34 39.20 43.46
CA SER A 302 -34.47 40.55 44.01
C SER A 302 -33.97 40.49 45.45
N GLY A 303 -32.81 41.09 45.69
CA GLY A 303 -32.17 41.23 46.99
C GLY A 303 -30.99 42.15 46.83
#